data_AF-K3WX29-F1
#
_entry.id   AF-K3WX29-F1
#
_cell.length_a   1.000
_cell.length_b   1.000
_cell.length_c   1.000
_cell.angle_alpha   90.00
_cell.angle_beta   90.00
_cell.angle_gamma   90.00
#
_symmetry.space_group_name_H-M   'P 1'
#
loop_
_entity.id
_entity.type
_entity.pdbx_description
1 polymer ?
#
loop_
_entity_poly.entity_id
_entity_poly.type
_entity_poly.pdbx_seq_one_letter_code
_entity_poly.pdbx_strand_id
1 'polypeptide(L)'
;MHAHVRTMRSDGEAATYMALVAQANEAYQLSQKGKLLEAERLYRDLLSKKPGAGFDDVSVALSQNEYGIVLRQLGKFDEALAMLQTALVVCECHDQEAGVSTTLSDSNITRDEIAKVYEAMGDCEMAHQTREPGKRICGNGACQALQYKEQLHACTRCKCVFYCGKTCQRDDWKRHKAFCRPPRQAKPAAITTESAMTP
;
A
#
# COMPACT_ATOMS: atom_id res chain seq x y z
N MET A 1 25.09 9.65 -8.65
CA MET A 1 25.30 9.57 -7.19
C MET A 1 24.65 10.80 -6.56
N HIS A 2 23.33 10.78 -6.36
CA HIS A 2 22.68 11.80 -5.55
C HIS A 2 22.76 11.36 -4.09
N ALA A 3 23.78 11.85 -3.40
CA ALA A 3 23.83 11.73 -1.95
C ALA A 3 22.75 12.65 -1.38
N HIS A 4 21.57 12.11 -1.06
CA HIS A 4 20.55 12.80 -0.27
C HIS A 4 20.94 12.91 1.21
N VAL A 5 22.24 13.00 1.51
CA VAL A 5 22.72 13.26 2.87
C VAL A 5 22.81 14.78 3.03
N ARG A 6 21.71 15.39 3.48
CA ARG A 6 21.78 16.73 4.07
C ARG A 6 22.51 16.58 5.39
N THR A 7 23.79 16.97 5.43
CA THR A 7 24.53 17.13 6.68
C THR A 7 23.80 18.14 7.54
N MET A 8 23.25 17.67 8.67
CA MET A 8 22.62 18.52 9.69
C MET A 8 23.63 19.58 10.12
N ARG A 9 23.24 20.86 10.06
CA ARG A 9 24.15 22.00 10.20
C ARG A 9 24.28 22.46 11.64
N SER A 10 23.48 21.92 12.56
CA SER A 10 23.56 22.19 14.00
C SER A 10 23.06 21.03 14.86
N ASP A 11 23.47 21.00 16.12
CA ASP A 11 23.02 20.01 17.11
C ASP A 11 21.48 20.04 17.31
N GLY A 12 20.85 21.20 17.14
CA GLY A 12 19.40 21.35 17.23
C GLY A 12 18.63 20.71 16.07
N GLU A 13 19.18 20.76 14.85
CA GLU A 13 18.59 20.08 13.68
C GLU A 13 18.71 18.56 13.83
N ALA A 14 19.87 18.06 14.29
CA ALA A 14 20.08 16.64 14.56
C ALA A 14 19.15 16.11 15.66
N ALA A 15 18.99 16.84 16.76
CA ALA A 15 18.06 16.48 17.82
C ALA A 15 16.60 16.41 17.33
N THR A 16 16.18 17.37 16.51
CA THR A 16 14.84 17.39 15.91
C THR A 16 14.59 16.17 15.02
N TYR A 17 15.56 15.85 14.16
CA TYR A 17 15.48 14.68 13.28
C TYR A 17 15.34 13.38 14.09
N MET A 18 16.20 13.19 15.09
CA MET A 18 16.18 11.99 15.95
C MET A 18 14.88 11.86 16.73
N ALA A 19 14.31 12.98 17.21
CA ALA A 19 13.02 13.00 17.87
C ALA A 19 11.88 12.52 16.94
N LEU A 20 11.89 12.95 15.68
CA LEU A 20 10.90 12.51 14.68
C LEU A 20 11.08 11.04 14.30
N VAL A 21 12.32 10.53 14.24
CA VAL A 21 12.56 9.08 14.05
C VAL A 21 11.99 8.29 15.22
N ALA A 22 12.23 8.73 16.46
CA ALA A 22 11.68 8.08 17.65
C ALA A 22 10.15 8.09 17.64
N GLN A 23 9.53 9.22 17.27
CA GLN A 23 8.08 9.35 17.15
C GLN A 23 7.50 8.43 16.06
N ALA A 24 8.17 8.28 14.91
CA ALA A 24 7.75 7.34 13.87
C ALA A 24 7.78 5.89 14.37
N ASN A 25 8.85 5.51 15.08
CA ASN A 25 8.96 4.18 15.67
C ASN A 25 7.86 3.94 16.72
N GLU A 26 7.56 4.93 17.56
CA GLU A 26 6.47 4.85 18.53
C GLU A 26 5.10 4.68 17.84
N ALA A 27 4.82 5.48 16.81
CA ALA A 27 3.59 5.40 16.03
C ALA A 27 3.39 4.01 15.42
N TYR A 28 4.46 3.42 14.87
CA TYR A 28 4.46 2.06 14.36
C TYR A 28 4.20 1.02 15.48
N GLN A 29 4.85 1.15 16.64
CA GLN A 29 4.59 0.22 17.75
C GLN A 29 3.15 0.33 18.28
N LEU A 30 2.56 1.52 18.26
CA LEU A 30 1.17 1.74 18.64
C LEU A 30 0.20 1.10 17.62
N SER A 31 0.46 1.23 16.32
CA SER A 31 -0.37 0.60 15.28
C SER A 31 -0.37 -0.93 15.40
N GLN A 32 0.80 -1.53 15.63
CA GLN A 32 0.94 -2.98 15.83
C GLN A 32 0.20 -3.49 17.07
N LYS A 33 0.04 -2.66 18.10
CA LYS A 33 -0.76 -2.96 19.31
C LYS A 33 -2.25 -2.66 19.14
N GLY A 34 -2.69 -2.19 17.98
CA GLY A 34 -4.08 -1.80 17.72
C GLY A 34 -4.49 -0.47 18.37
N LYS A 35 -3.55 0.34 18.86
CA LYS A 35 -3.80 1.67 19.42
C LYS A 35 -3.88 2.73 18.33
N LEU A 36 -4.86 2.56 17.45
CA LEU A 36 -4.92 3.25 16.15
C LEU A 36 -5.10 4.76 16.27
N LEU A 37 -5.93 5.24 17.20
CA LEU A 37 -6.15 6.68 17.39
C LEU A 37 -4.89 7.40 17.93
N GLU A 38 -4.13 6.72 18.79
CA GLU A 38 -2.85 7.24 19.30
C GLU A 38 -1.81 7.32 18.16
N ALA A 39 -1.71 6.26 17.36
CA ALA A 39 -0.84 6.20 16.18
C ALA A 39 -1.23 7.27 15.14
N GLU A 40 -2.53 7.45 14.88
CA GLU A 40 -3.05 8.46 13.95
C GLU A 40 -2.57 9.86 14.31
N ARG A 41 -2.66 10.22 15.60
CA ARG A 41 -2.22 11.52 16.11
C ARG A 41 -0.71 11.73 15.90
N LEU A 42 0.11 10.70 16.16
CA LEU A 42 1.55 10.79 15.97
C LEU A 42 1.93 10.90 14.49
N TYR A 43 1.33 10.09 13.61
CA TYR A 43 1.62 10.15 12.18
C TYR A 43 1.22 11.50 11.56
N ARG A 44 0.07 12.05 11.94
CA ARG A 44 -0.36 13.38 11.48
C ARG A 44 0.62 14.48 11.90
N ASP A 45 1.05 14.45 13.17
CA ASP A 45 2.04 15.41 13.69
C ASP A 45 3.40 15.26 12.99
N LEU A 46 3.87 14.02 12.84
CA LEU A 46 5.12 13.66 12.17
C LEU A 46 5.15 14.18 10.72
N LEU A 47 4.10 13.92 9.94
CA LEU A 47 4.01 14.32 8.54
C LEU A 47 3.95 15.85 8.36
N SER A 48 3.46 16.59 9.36
CA SER A 48 3.52 18.06 9.34
C SER A 48 4.94 18.62 9.54
N LYS A 49 5.85 17.84 10.15
CA LYS A 49 7.19 18.30 10.56
C LYS A 49 8.31 17.77 9.68
N LYS A 50 8.20 16.54 9.15
CA LYS A 50 9.26 15.87 8.38
C LYS A 50 9.85 16.69 7.22
N PRO A 51 9.03 17.35 6.36
CA PRO A 51 9.58 18.13 5.24
C PRO A 51 10.50 19.28 5.70
N GLY A 52 10.16 19.93 6.83
CA GLY A 52 10.96 21.00 7.41
C GLY A 52 12.19 20.51 8.19
N ALA A 53 12.21 19.25 8.61
CA ALA A 53 13.28 18.65 9.42
C ALA A 53 14.38 17.97 8.58
N GLY A 54 14.34 18.10 7.26
CA GLY A 54 15.39 17.62 6.37
C GLY A 54 15.33 16.13 6.01
N PHE A 55 14.18 15.48 6.24
CA PHE A 55 13.92 14.15 5.66
C PHE A 55 13.78 14.25 4.14
N ASP A 56 14.26 13.26 3.42
CA ASP A 56 14.01 13.14 1.99
C ASP A 56 12.57 12.71 1.69
N ASP A 57 12.17 12.87 0.43
CA ASP A 57 10.80 12.59 -0.01
C ASP A 57 10.43 11.11 0.17
N VAL A 58 11.39 10.20 0.01
CA VAL A 58 11.20 8.75 0.24
C VAL A 58 10.85 8.49 1.71
N SER A 59 11.59 9.07 2.64
CA SER A 59 11.33 8.95 4.09
C SER A 59 9.99 9.55 4.52
N VAL A 60 9.50 10.56 3.80
CA VAL A 60 8.15 11.10 3.98
C VAL A 60 7.11 10.12 3.43
N ALA A 61 7.31 9.61 2.22
CA ALA A 61 6.43 8.65 1.56
C ALA A 61 6.23 7.35 2.36
N LEU A 62 7.31 6.81 2.95
CA LEU A 62 7.21 5.64 3.83
C LEU A 62 6.33 5.89 5.05
N SER A 63 6.37 7.10 5.63
CA SER A 63 5.46 7.46 6.73
C SER A 63 4.04 7.77 6.29
N GLN A 64 3.84 8.27 5.07
CA GLN A 64 2.51 8.38 4.47
C GLN A 64 1.90 6.99 4.26
N ASN A 65 2.70 6.00 3.83
CA ASN A 65 2.25 4.63 3.69
C ASN A 65 1.79 4.04 5.04
N GLU A 66 2.64 4.11 6.06
CA GLU A 66 2.29 3.65 7.41
C GLU A 66 1.05 4.37 7.98
N TYR A 67 0.93 5.67 7.73
CA TYR A 67 -0.26 6.43 8.13
C TYR A 67 -1.52 5.95 7.39
N GLY A 68 -1.41 5.69 6.08
CA GLY A 68 -2.47 5.12 5.27
C GLY A 68 -2.97 3.77 5.78
N ILE A 69 -2.06 2.91 6.26
CA ILE A 69 -2.40 1.64 6.92
C ILE A 69 -3.25 1.90 8.17
N VAL A 70 -2.85 2.85 9.03
CA VAL A 70 -3.60 3.22 10.24
C VAL A 70 -4.98 3.77 9.89
N LEU A 71 -5.07 4.69 8.92
CA LEU A 71 -6.33 5.27 8.44
C LEU A 71 -7.28 4.21 7.89
N ARG A 72 -6.76 3.24 7.11
CA ARG A 72 -7.53 2.10 6.61
C ARG A 72 -8.13 1.29 7.76
N GLN A 73 -7.35 1.00 8.80
CA GLN A 73 -7.82 0.24 9.95
C GLN A 73 -8.86 1.00 10.78
N LEU A 74 -8.81 2.35 10.76
CA LEU A 74 -9.82 3.22 11.35
C LEU A 74 -11.08 3.39 10.49
N GLY A 75 -11.10 2.89 9.25
CA GLY A 75 -12.21 3.08 8.31
C GLY A 75 -12.22 4.42 7.59
N LYS A 76 -11.17 5.24 7.73
CA LYS A 76 -11.00 6.53 7.05
C LYS A 76 -10.44 6.33 5.65
N PHE A 77 -11.24 5.72 4.78
CA PHE A 77 -10.76 5.20 3.49
C PHE A 77 -10.30 6.29 2.52
N ASP A 78 -11.01 7.41 2.42
CA ASP A 78 -10.65 8.50 1.51
C ASP A 78 -9.30 9.13 1.90
N GLU A 79 -9.09 9.38 3.19
CA GLU A 79 -7.82 9.88 3.73
C GLU A 79 -6.70 8.85 3.53
N ALA A 80 -6.99 7.55 3.73
CA ALA A 80 -6.03 6.47 3.50
C ALA A 80 -5.57 6.43 2.04
N LEU A 81 -6.51 6.51 1.08
CA LEU A 81 -6.20 6.54 -0.34
C LEU A 81 -5.36 7.77 -0.70
N ALA A 82 -5.69 8.95 -0.18
CA ALA A 82 -4.92 10.17 -0.44
C ALA A 82 -3.45 10.05 0.01
N MET A 83 -3.22 9.52 1.22
CA MET A 83 -1.86 9.29 1.73
C MET A 83 -1.10 8.24 0.92
N LEU A 84 -1.73 7.11 0.63
CA LEU A 84 -1.10 6.01 -0.09
C LEU A 84 -0.82 6.34 -1.56
N GLN A 85 -1.71 7.08 -2.23
CA GLN A 85 -1.50 7.52 -3.62
C GLN A 85 -0.34 8.51 -3.72
N THR A 86 -0.23 9.43 -2.76
CA THR A 86 0.91 10.36 -2.70
C THR A 86 2.22 9.60 -2.49
N ALA A 87 2.24 8.65 -1.55
CA ALA A 87 3.39 7.80 -1.30
C ALA A 87 3.78 6.96 -2.53
N LEU A 88 2.79 6.42 -3.25
CA LEU A 88 3.01 5.58 -4.42
C LEU A 88 3.80 6.30 -5.51
N VAL A 89 3.44 7.55 -5.81
CA VAL A 89 4.14 8.36 -6.84
C VAL A 89 5.62 8.51 -6.52
N VAL A 90 5.95 8.83 -5.26
CA VAL A 90 7.34 9.00 -4.83
C VAL A 90 8.10 7.68 -4.89
N CYS A 91 7.50 6.59 -4.37
CA CYS A 91 8.13 5.28 -4.38
C CYS A 91 8.33 4.73 -5.80
N GLU A 92 7.41 4.99 -6.73
CA GLU A 92 7.56 4.59 -8.14
C GLU A 92 8.74 5.29 -8.81
N CYS A 93 8.87 6.60 -8.63
CA CYS A 93 10.00 7.36 -9.15
C CYS A 93 11.32 6.84 -8.57
N HIS A 94 11.38 6.65 -7.26
CA HIS A 94 12.58 6.15 -6.59
C HIS A 94 12.96 4.72 -7.03
N ASP A 95 12.00 3.80 -7.09
CA ASP A 95 12.22 2.43 -7.54
C ASP A 95 12.83 2.40 -8.96
N GLN A 96 12.32 3.27 -9.86
CA GLN A 96 12.82 3.40 -11.22
C GLN A 96 14.24 3.98 -11.28
N GLU A 97 14.51 5.05 -10.53
CA GLU A 97 15.83 5.70 -10.47
C GLU A 97 16.91 4.80 -9.87
N ALA A 98 16.56 4.04 -8.83
CA ALA A 98 17.46 3.09 -8.18
C ALA A 98 17.62 1.77 -8.96
N GLY A 99 16.85 1.56 -10.03
CA GLY A 99 16.87 0.32 -10.82
C GLY A 99 16.41 -0.90 -10.02
N VAL A 100 15.49 -0.70 -9.07
CA VAL A 100 14.98 -1.78 -8.21
C VAL A 100 14.18 -2.76 -9.05
N SER A 101 14.71 -3.96 -9.21
CA SER A 101 14.05 -5.04 -9.98
C SER A 101 13.40 -6.11 -9.08
N THR A 102 13.39 -5.93 -7.75
CA THR A 102 12.77 -6.88 -6.82
C THR A 102 11.25 -6.73 -6.82
N THR A 103 10.52 -7.84 -6.76
CA THR A 103 9.05 -7.79 -6.70
C THR A 103 8.55 -7.12 -5.42
N LEU A 104 9.24 -7.34 -4.30
CA LEU A 104 8.99 -6.64 -3.05
C LEU A 104 9.72 -5.28 -3.06
N SER A 105 9.16 -4.30 -3.77
CA SER A 105 9.60 -2.91 -3.76
C SER A 105 8.60 -2.03 -3.00
N ASP A 106 9.02 -0.83 -2.58
CA ASP A 106 8.17 0.06 -1.79
C ASP A 106 6.92 0.49 -2.57
N SER A 107 7.03 0.69 -3.89
CA SER A 107 5.85 0.99 -4.71
C SER A 107 4.88 -0.19 -4.79
N ASN A 108 5.36 -1.44 -4.87
CA ASN A 108 4.50 -2.62 -4.91
C ASN A 108 3.82 -2.92 -3.56
N ILE A 109 4.51 -2.66 -2.45
CA ILE A 109 3.91 -2.71 -1.11
C ILE A 109 2.80 -1.64 -0.99
N THR A 110 3.08 -0.42 -1.43
CA THR A 110 2.10 0.68 -1.40
C THR A 110 0.87 0.37 -2.26
N ARG A 111 1.05 -0.21 -3.46
CA ARG A 111 -0.07 -0.70 -4.30
C ARG A 111 -0.92 -1.75 -3.58
N ASP A 112 -0.30 -2.68 -2.87
CA ASP A 112 -1.03 -3.70 -2.11
C ASP A 112 -1.84 -3.08 -0.96
N GLU A 113 -1.30 -2.07 -0.28
CA GLU A 113 -2.04 -1.34 0.77
C GLU A 113 -3.23 -0.55 0.20
N ILE A 114 -3.08 0.11 -0.96
CA ILE A 114 -4.21 0.74 -1.67
C ILE A 114 -5.28 -0.30 -2.00
N ALA A 115 -4.87 -1.46 -2.53
CA ALA A 115 -5.79 -2.53 -2.86
C ALA A 115 -6.51 -3.10 -1.62
N LYS A 116 -5.85 -3.14 -0.45
CA LYS A 116 -6.49 -3.47 0.84
C LYS A 116 -7.51 -2.41 1.28
N VAL A 117 -7.34 -1.12 0.92
CA VAL A 117 -8.36 -0.10 1.16
C VAL A 117 -9.61 -0.42 0.32
N TYR A 118 -9.43 -0.69 -0.98
CA TYR A 118 -10.56 -1.06 -1.85
C TYR A 118 -11.23 -2.38 -1.42
N GLU A 119 -10.47 -3.38 -0.95
CA GLU A 119 -11.04 -4.57 -0.29
C GLU A 119 -11.96 -4.20 0.88
N ALA A 120 -11.52 -3.30 1.76
CA ALA A 120 -12.29 -2.85 2.92
C ALA A 120 -13.56 -2.08 2.53
N MET A 121 -13.50 -1.30 1.45
CA MET A 121 -14.66 -0.64 0.83
C MET A 121 -15.59 -1.63 0.12
N GLY A 122 -15.14 -2.87 -0.14
CA GLY A 122 -15.88 -3.89 -0.87
C GLY A 122 -15.79 -3.77 -2.38
N ASP A 123 -14.83 -2.98 -2.88
CA ASP A 123 -14.53 -2.78 -4.30
C ASP A 123 -13.39 -3.69 -4.75
N CYS A 124 -13.71 -4.98 -4.95
CA CYS A 124 -12.73 -5.97 -5.39
C CYS A 124 -12.26 -5.73 -6.85
N GLU A 125 -13.02 -4.97 -7.65
CA GLU A 125 -12.61 -4.62 -9.01
C GLU A 125 -11.46 -3.61 -8.98
N MET A 126 -11.61 -2.52 -8.23
CA MET A 126 -10.53 -1.55 -8.01
C MET A 126 -9.32 -2.19 -7.32
N ALA A 127 -9.54 -3.08 -6.35
CA ALA A 127 -8.45 -3.82 -5.69
C ALA A 127 -7.65 -4.68 -6.70
N HIS A 128 -8.33 -5.35 -7.65
CA HIS A 128 -7.66 -6.12 -8.69
C HIS A 128 -6.89 -5.21 -9.66
N GLN A 129 -7.50 -4.11 -10.11
CA GLN A 129 -6.89 -3.16 -11.06
C GLN A 129 -5.63 -2.51 -10.48
N THR A 130 -5.66 -2.14 -9.19
CA THR A 130 -4.50 -1.59 -8.47
C THR A 130 -3.32 -2.56 -8.43
N ARG A 131 -3.59 -3.87 -8.35
CA ARG A 131 -2.58 -4.93 -8.36
C ARG A 131 -2.22 -5.34 -9.79
N GLU A 132 -1.56 -4.43 -10.51
CA GLU A 132 -1.11 -4.62 -11.89
C GLU A 132 -0.29 -5.91 -12.10
N PRO A 133 -0.47 -6.65 -13.21
CA PRO A 133 0.40 -7.77 -13.56
C PRO A 133 1.90 -7.37 -13.52
N GLY A 134 2.75 -8.24 -12.97
CA GLY A 134 4.19 -7.96 -12.79
C GLY A 134 4.55 -7.17 -11.53
N LYS A 135 3.58 -6.45 -10.93
CA LYS A 135 3.76 -5.64 -9.71
C LYS A 135 3.08 -6.24 -8.47
N ARG A 136 2.52 -7.43 -8.62
CA ARG A 136 1.77 -8.12 -7.56
C ARG A 136 2.71 -8.68 -6.50
N ILE A 137 2.34 -8.48 -5.23
CA ILE A 137 2.97 -9.14 -4.09
C ILE A 137 2.00 -10.10 -3.40
N CYS A 138 2.54 -10.93 -2.52
CA CYS A 138 1.76 -11.81 -1.66
C CYS A 138 0.92 -10.97 -0.68
N GLY A 139 -0.40 -11.15 -0.68
CA GLY A 139 -1.33 -10.42 0.20
C GLY A 139 -1.26 -10.83 1.67
N ASN A 140 -0.49 -11.87 2.01
CA ASN A 140 -0.20 -12.21 3.41
C ASN A 140 0.88 -11.24 3.94
N GLY A 141 0.49 -10.32 4.83
CA GLY A 141 1.42 -9.36 5.45
C GLY A 141 2.54 -9.99 6.30
N ALA A 142 2.43 -11.27 6.66
CA ALA A 142 3.51 -12.00 7.34
C ALA A 142 4.46 -12.73 6.38
N CYS A 143 4.30 -12.57 5.06
CA CYS A 143 5.16 -13.20 4.06
C CYS A 143 6.54 -12.53 4.04
N GLN A 144 7.61 -13.32 4.17
CA GLN A 144 9.00 -12.85 4.14
C GLN A 144 9.70 -13.09 2.79
N ALA A 145 8.95 -13.51 1.77
CA ALA A 145 9.53 -13.77 0.45
C ALA A 145 9.80 -12.45 -0.29
N LEU A 146 11.07 -12.20 -0.60
CA LEU A 146 11.54 -11.01 -1.33
C LEU A 146 11.33 -11.14 -2.86
N GLN A 147 11.28 -12.38 -3.35
CA GLN A 147 11.03 -12.73 -4.75
C GLN A 147 10.13 -13.95 -4.81
N TYR A 148 9.37 -14.08 -5.89
CA TYR A 148 8.50 -15.22 -6.14
C TYR A 148 9.04 -16.03 -7.31
N LYS A 149 9.29 -17.34 -7.07
CA LYS A 149 9.81 -18.26 -8.08
C LYS A 149 8.80 -18.55 -9.20
N GLU A 150 7.52 -18.43 -8.88
CA GLU A 150 6.39 -18.74 -9.74
C GLU A 150 5.38 -17.59 -9.72
N GLN A 151 4.44 -17.61 -10.67
CA GLN A 151 3.35 -16.64 -10.71
C GLN A 151 2.46 -16.78 -9.47
N LEU A 152 2.12 -15.64 -8.84
CA LEU A 152 1.24 -15.64 -7.68
C LEU A 152 -0.16 -16.18 -8.01
N HIS A 153 -0.72 -16.96 -7.09
CA HIS A 153 -2.04 -17.55 -7.23
C HIS A 153 -3.10 -16.59 -6.68
N ALA A 154 -4.10 -16.27 -7.51
CA ALA A 154 -5.24 -15.48 -7.06
C ALA A 154 -6.13 -16.28 -6.09
N CYS A 155 -6.74 -15.59 -5.13
CA CYS A 155 -7.84 -16.14 -4.34
C CYS A 155 -8.95 -16.63 -5.29
N THR A 156 -9.34 -17.89 -5.19
CA THR A 156 -10.28 -18.52 -6.12
C THR A 156 -11.67 -17.91 -6.10
N ARG A 157 -12.07 -17.29 -4.98
CA ARG A 157 -13.37 -16.65 -4.80
C ARG A 157 -13.40 -15.22 -5.33
N CYS A 158 -12.53 -14.35 -4.81
CA CYS A 158 -12.57 -12.93 -5.16
C CYS A 158 -11.74 -12.56 -6.39
N LYS A 159 -10.70 -13.34 -6.68
CA LYS A 159 -9.72 -13.10 -7.74
C LYS A 159 -8.94 -11.76 -7.65
N CYS A 160 -9.14 -10.96 -6.60
CA CYS A 160 -8.46 -9.66 -6.42
C CYS A 160 -7.28 -9.66 -5.43
N VAL A 161 -7.02 -10.75 -4.70
CA VAL A 161 -5.85 -10.92 -3.80
C VAL A 161 -5.00 -12.08 -4.29
N PHE A 162 -3.67 -11.98 -4.16
CA PHE A 162 -2.71 -12.94 -4.71
C PHE A 162 -1.79 -13.50 -3.63
N TYR A 163 -1.37 -14.75 -3.78
CA TYR A 163 -0.55 -15.45 -2.78
C TYR A 163 0.57 -16.25 -3.45
N CYS A 164 1.74 -16.29 -2.80
CA CYS A 164 2.87 -17.09 -3.27
C CYS A 164 2.68 -18.60 -3.06
N GLY A 165 1.60 -19.01 -2.37
CA GLY A 165 1.29 -20.40 -2.13
C GLY A 165 0.11 -20.58 -1.18
N LYS A 166 -0.38 -21.82 -1.07
CA LYS A 166 -1.54 -22.19 -0.24
C LYS A 166 -1.36 -21.88 1.25
N THR A 167 -0.13 -21.94 1.75
CA THR A 167 0.20 -21.60 3.15
C THR A 167 -0.14 -20.13 3.42
N CYS A 168 0.37 -19.21 2.61
CA CYS A 168 0.09 -17.78 2.76
C CYS A 168 -1.39 -17.45 2.60
N GLN A 169 -2.09 -18.11 1.66
CA GLN A 169 -3.53 -17.93 1.49
C GLN A 169 -4.31 -18.35 2.76
N ARG A 170 -3.94 -19.49 3.37
CA ARG A 170 -4.59 -19.99 4.58
C ARG A 170 -4.32 -19.08 5.78
N ASP A 171 -3.09 -18.60 5.93
CA ASP A 171 -2.70 -17.80 7.08
C ASP A 171 -3.36 -16.40 7.03
N ASP A 172 -3.47 -15.81 5.84
CA ASP A 172 -4.16 -14.53 5.61
C ASP A 172 -5.70 -14.64 5.76
N TRP A 173 -6.28 -15.84 5.72
CA TRP A 173 -7.74 -16.04 5.71
C TRP A 173 -8.44 -15.38 6.89
N LYS A 174 -7.81 -15.31 8.06
CA LYS A 174 -8.37 -14.64 9.25
C LYS A 174 -8.75 -13.18 8.96
N ARG A 175 -7.91 -12.46 8.21
CA ARG A 175 -8.15 -11.09 7.75
C ARG A 175 -9.00 -11.09 6.48
N HIS A 176 -8.57 -11.82 5.46
CA HIS A 176 -9.13 -11.71 4.11
C HIS A 176 -10.61 -12.13 4.03
N LYS A 177 -11.06 -13.12 4.81
CA LYS A 177 -12.44 -13.63 4.76
C LYS A 177 -13.51 -12.55 4.95
N ALA A 178 -13.22 -11.51 5.72
CA ALA A 178 -14.13 -10.40 5.99
C ALA A 178 -14.38 -9.53 4.74
N PHE A 179 -13.41 -9.48 3.83
CA PHE A 179 -13.41 -8.63 2.64
C PHE A 179 -13.56 -9.42 1.33
N CYS A 180 -13.48 -10.75 1.40
CA CYS A 180 -13.52 -11.64 0.23
C CYS A 180 -14.91 -11.64 -0.43
N ARG A 181 -15.05 -10.92 -1.54
CA ARG A 181 -16.28 -10.85 -2.35
C ARG A 181 -16.02 -11.34 -3.78
N PRO A 182 -16.93 -12.10 -4.39
CA PRO A 182 -16.78 -12.48 -5.79
C PRO A 182 -16.79 -11.22 -6.68
N PRO A 183 -16.07 -11.24 -7.82
CA PRO A 183 -16.12 -10.14 -8.77
C PRO A 183 -17.56 -9.92 -9.24
N ARG A 184 -17.95 -8.66 -9.48
CA ARG A 184 -19.27 -8.34 -10.03
C ARG A 184 -19.42 -9.08 -11.36
N GLN A 185 -20.51 -9.82 -11.54
CA GLN A 185 -20.80 -10.42 -12.83
C GLN A 185 -21.01 -9.28 -13.83
N ALA A 186 -20.22 -9.26 -14.91
CA ALA A 186 -20.49 -8.36 -16.01
C ALA A 186 -21.89 -8.69 -16.55
N LYS A 187 -22.79 -7.69 -16.61
CA LYS A 187 -24.04 -7.86 -17.35
C LYS A 187 -23.67 -8.28 -18.77
N PRO A 188 -24.27 -9.33 -19.34
CA PRO A 188 -24.03 -9.69 -20.73
C PRO A 188 -24.34 -8.45 -21.59
N ALA A 189 -23.40 -8.09 -22.46
CA ALA A 189 -23.59 -7.00 -23.41
C ALA A 189 -24.86 -7.31 -24.21
N ALA A 190 -25.81 -6.38 -24.24
CA ALA A 190 -27.00 -6.51 -25.06
C ALA A 190 -26.53 -6.66 -26.51
N ILE A 191 -26.78 -7.83 -27.10
CA ILE A 191 -26.54 -8.10 -28.50
C ILE A 191 -27.50 -7.19 -29.27
N THR A 192 -27.00 -6.05 -29.77
CA THR A 192 -27.73 -5.23 -30.73
C THR A 192 -27.71 -5.97 -32.05
N THR A 193 -28.76 -6.74 -32.32
CA THR A 193 -29.01 -7.27 -33.66
C THR A 193 -29.38 -6.10 -34.56
N GLU A 194 -28.39 -5.51 -35.23
CA GLU A 194 -28.64 -4.73 -36.45
C GLU A 194 -29.26 -5.69 -37.47
N SER A 195 -30.57 -5.56 -37.68
CA SER A 195 -31.22 -6.19 -38.82
C SER A 195 -30.73 -5.51 -40.08
N ALA A 196 -30.06 -6.29 -40.92
CA ALA A 196 -29.70 -5.93 -42.27
C ALA A 196 -30.93 -5.41 -43.02
N MET A 197 -30.88 -4.14 -43.43
CA MET A 197 -31.65 -3.64 -44.55
C MET A 197 -30.83 -3.93 -45.82
N THR A 198 -31.39 -4.77 -46.69
CA THR A 198 -30.97 -4.90 -48.07
C THR A 198 -32.18 -5.28 -48.93
N PRO A 199 -32.21 -4.93 -50.23
CA PRO A 199 -31.48 -3.87 -50.94
C PRO A 199 -32.34 -2.63 -51.21
#